data_AF-A0A2D6L462-F1
#
_entry.id   AF-A0A2D6L462-F1
#
_cell.length_a   1.000
_cell.length_b   1.000
_cell.length_c   1.000
_cell.angle_alpha   90.00
_cell.angle_beta   90.00
_cell.angle_gamma   90.00
#
_symmetry.space_group_name_H-M   'P 1'
#
loop_
_entity.id
_entity.type
_entity.pdbx_description
1 polymer ?
#
loop_
_entity_poly.entity_id
_entity_poly.type
_entity_poly.pdbx_seq_one_letter_code
_entity_poly.pdbx_strand_id
1 'polypeptide(L)'
;MKTKCVKCGFESDNNLEKFKTPLCNICFRFVPNREDKFKNYVNEKIEEKSLESFRKFSEIGNPQKKAMLKKASQGELMSRPPFGYKFIGGKLIPAQNFREIEEIFEEFLTRTISLTKLAKRHNLSVNGLKKILRNFTYIGKVKFNNQIHEGKHQALISSTLFNHVQNKLERLRIK
;
A
#
# COMPACT_ATOMS: atom_id res chain seq x y z
N MET A 1 -1.77 10.14 28.74
CA MET A 1 -2.53 11.09 29.59
C MET A 1 -3.72 11.52 28.75
N LYS A 2 -4.93 11.21 29.18
CA LYS A 2 -6.14 11.50 28.40
C LYS A 2 -6.28 13.01 28.25
N THR A 3 -6.50 13.46 27.03
CA THR A 3 -6.74 14.87 26.74
C THR A 3 -8.19 15.06 26.31
N LYS A 4 -8.76 16.22 26.61
CA LYS A 4 -10.15 16.53 26.31
C LYS A 4 -10.26 17.25 24.96
N CYS A 5 -11.14 16.78 24.10
CA CYS A 5 -11.44 17.45 22.83
C CYS A 5 -12.09 18.80 23.10
N VAL A 6 -11.50 19.88 22.58
CA VAL A 6 -12.00 21.24 22.86
C VAL A 6 -13.37 21.49 22.24
N LYS A 7 -13.73 20.85 21.12
CA LYS A 7 -15.04 21.04 20.47
C LYS A 7 -16.17 20.25 21.13
N CYS A 8 -15.93 18.97 21.45
CA CYS A 8 -17.00 18.06 21.89
C CYS A 8 -16.85 17.47 23.28
N GLY A 9 -15.78 17.80 24.01
CA GLY A 9 -15.58 17.36 25.39
C GLY A 9 -15.12 15.91 25.57
N PHE A 10 -15.02 15.12 24.49
CA PHE A 10 -14.60 13.72 24.58
C PHE A 10 -13.15 13.56 25.06
N GLU A 11 -12.92 12.68 26.02
CA GLU A 11 -11.60 12.34 26.55
C GLU A 11 -10.99 11.14 25.83
N SER A 12 -9.80 11.30 25.27
CA SER A 12 -9.08 10.19 24.65
C SER A 12 -7.57 10.36 24.75
N ASP A 13 -6.85 9.24 24.68
CA ASP A 13 -5.39 9.22 24.61
C ASP A 13 -4.86 9.53 23.21
N ASN A 14 -5.73 9.55 22.19
CA ASN A 14 -5.38 9.65 20.76
C ASN A 14 -5.96 10.92 20.10
N ASN A 15 -6.12 12.02 20.84
CA ASN A 15 -6.54 13.28 20.24
C ASN A 15 -5.44 13.84 19.33
N LEU A 16 -5.87 14.47 18.24
CA LEU A 16 -5.00 15.12 17.25
C LEU A 16 -4.97 16.62 17.50
N GLU A 17 -3.87 17.28 17.15
CA GLU A 17 -3.69 18.71 17.40
C GLU A 17 -3.77 19.52 16.11
N LYS A 18 -4.55 20.61 16.13
CA LYS A 18 -4.58 21.64 15.08
C LYS A 18 -4.52 23.01 15.75
N PHE A 19 -3.62 23.88 15.30
CA PHE A 19 -3.41 25.22 15.90
C PHE A 19 -3.29 25.16 17.44
N LYS A 20 -2.47 24.26 17.97
CA LYS A 20 -2.26 24.06 19.42
C LYS A 20 -3.50 23.69 20.21
N THR A 21 -4.54 23.18 19.54
CA THR A 21 -5.81 22.81 20.16
C THR A 21 -6.07 21.32 19.94
N PRO A 22 -6.29 20.54 21.02
CA PRO A 22 -6.58 19.12 20.92
C PRO A 22 -8.03 18.87 20.47
N LEU A 23 -8.19 18.02 19.46
CA LEU A 23 -9.47 17.55 18.92
C LEU A 23 -9.49 16.03 18.84
N CYS A 24 -10.62 15.40 19.14
CA CYS A 24 -10.77 13.97 18.89
C CYS A 24 -10.76 13.66 17.38
N ASN A 25 -10.49 12.40 17.02
CA ASN A 25 -10.41 11.96 15.62
C ASN A 25 -11.62 12.36 14.76
N ILE A 26 -12.82 12.38 15.35
CA ILE A 26 -14.05 12.76 14.64
C ILE A 26 -14.07 14.26 14.34
N CYS A 27 -13.89 15.11 15.36
CA CYS A 27 -13.87 16.56 15.17
C CYS A 27 -12.70 17.00 14.28
N PHE A 28 -11.54 16.36 14.42
CA PHE A 28 -10.38 16.65 13.59
C PHE A 28 -10.64 16.42 12.10
N ARG A 29 -11.48 15.46 11.72
CA ARG A 29 -11.79 15.16 10.32
C ARG A 29 -12.47 16.30 9.57
N PHE A 30 -13.18 17.17 10.28
CA PHE A 30 -13.93 18.29 9.71
C PHE A 30 -13.28 19.65 10.00
N VAL A 31 -12.05 19.66 10.54
CA VAL A 31 -11.39 20.88 10.97
C VAL A 31 -10.97 21.74 9.76
N PRO A 32 -11.34 23.03 9.71
CA PRO A 32 -10.88 23.94 8.66
C PRO A 32 -9.36 24.17 8.72
N ASN A 33 -8.75 24.42 7.56
CA ASN A 33 -7.32 24.76 7.46
C ASN A 33 -7.00 26.23 7.69
N ARG A 34 -8.01 27.12 7.69
CA ARG A 34 -7.83 28.55 7.99
C ARG A 34 -8.15 28.84 9.45
N GLU A 35 -7.34 29.69 10.08
CA GLU A 35 -7.43 29.98 11.51
C GLU A 35 -8.74 30.70 11.91
N ASP A 36 -9.23 31.60 11.07
CA ASP A 36 -10.50 32.32 11.30
C ASP A 36 -11.70 31.35 11.35
N LYS A 37 -11.78 30.44 10.37
CA LYS A 37 -12.82 29.40 10.32
C LYS A 37 -12.64 28.36 11.41
N PHE A 38 -11.40 28.07 11.80
CA PHE A 38 -11.08 27.16 12.89
C PHE A 38 -11.62 27.66 14.23
N LYS A 39 -11.45 28.95 14.54
CA LYS A 39 -11.99 29.56 15.77
C LYS A 39 -13.50 29.40 15.85
N ASN A 40 -14.21 29.74 14.76
CA ASN A 40 -15.66 29.54 14.68
C ASN A 40 -16.05 28.07 14.86
N TYR A 41 -15.35 27.17 14.17
CA TYR A 41 -15.58 25.73 14.29
C TYR A 41 -15.42 25.20 15.72
N VAL A 42 -14.43 25.66 16.49
CA VAL A 42 -14.23 25.22 17.87
C VAL A 42 -15.22 25.86 18.86
N ASN A 43 -15.70 27.06 18.55
CA ASN A 43 -16.68 27.79 19.34
C ASN A 43 -18.09 27.20 19.22
N GLU A 44 -18.42 26.63 18.05
CA GLU A 44 -19.63 25.82 17.87
C GLU A 44 -19.51 24.50 18.63
N LYS A 45 -19.74 24.53 19.95
CA LYS A 45 -19.68 23.33 20.80
C LYS A 45 -20.73 22.32 20.37
N ILE A 46 -20.36 21.05 20.49
CA ILE A 46 -21.24 19.91 20.21
C ILE A 46 -21.21 18.99 21.41
N GLU A 47 -22.36 18.49 21.84
CA GLU A 47 -22.41 17.53 22.95
C GLU A 47 -21.74 16.21 22.57
N GLU A 48 -20.99 15.64 23.51
CA GLU A 48 -20.28 14.38 23.31
C GLU A 48 -21.23 13.27 22.84
N LYS A 49 -22.40 13.17 23.47
CA LYS A 49 -23.43 12.13 23.23
C LYS A 49 -23.92 12.13 21.79
N SER A 50 -24.03 13.30 21.16
CA SER A 50 -24.45 13.41 19.76
C SER A 50 -23.49 12.71 18.77
N LEU A 51 -22.23 12.51 19.18
CA LEU A 51 -21.19 11.88 18.38
C LEU A 51 -20.94 10.41 18.76
N GLU A 52 -21.67 9.85 19.73
CA GLU A 52 -21.44 8.51 20.27
C GLU A 52 -21.63 7.41 19.21
N SER A 53 -22.70 7.51 18.41
CA SER A 53 -22.92 6.60 17.27
C SER A 53 -21.77 6.63 16.27
N PHE A 54 -21.23 7.81 15.98
CA PHE A 54 -20.07 7.96 15.09
C PHE A 54 -18.81 7.34 15.70
N ARG A 55 -18.61 7.41 17.02
CA ARG A 55 -17.48 6.75 17.71
C ARG A 55 -17.62 5.23 17.64
N LYS A 56 -18.78 4.71 18.04
CA LYS A 56 -19.10 3.28 18.08
C LYS A 56 -18.92 2.61 16.72
N PHE A 57 -19.20 3.34 15.65
CA PHE A 57 -19.16 2.83 14.28
C PHE A 57 -18.06 3.45 13.41
N SER A 58 -17.14 4.22 13.98
CA SER A 58 -16.02 4.85 13.25
C SER A 58 -15.10 3.82 12.58
N GLU A 59 -14.98 2.63 13.18
CA GLU A 59 -14.20 1.51 12.66
C GLU A 59 -14.91 0.69 11.56
N ILE A 60 -16.18 0.99 11.26
CA ILE A 60 -16.88 0.45 10.08
C ILE A 60 -16.32 1.09 8.79
N GLY A 61 -15.34 1.99 8.90
CA GLY A 61 -14.56 2.51 7.78
C GLY A 61 -13.84 1.41 7.00
N ASN A 62 -14.58 0.78 6.08
CA ASN A 62 -14.15 -0.10 5.01
C ASN A 62 -13.92 -1.59 5.41
N PRO A 63 -15.00 -2.36 5.69
CA PRO A 63 -14.92 -3.81 5.94
C PRO A 63 -14.26 -4.56 4.79
N GLN A 64 -14.43 -4.06 3.56
CA GLN A 64 -13.76 -4.56 2.37
C GLN A 64 -12.24 -4.44 2.48
N LYS A 65 -11.71 -3.28 2.91
CA LYS A 65 -10.28 -3.10 3.15
C LYS A 65 -9.76 -4.04 4.24
N LYS A 66 -10.49 -4.21 5.35
CA LYS A 66 -10.14 -5.16 6.41
C LYS A 66 -10.10 -6.61 5.89
N ALA A 67 -11.08 -7.00 5.08
CA ALA A 67 -11.12 -8.31 4.45
C ALA A 67 -9.96 -8.52 3.46
N MET A 68 -9.66 -7.52 2.63
CA MET A 68 -8.51 -7.58 1.70
C MET A 68 -7.18 -7.68 2.45
N LEU A 69 -7.00 -6.93 3.54
CA LEU A 69 -5.81 -7.05 4.40
C LEU A 69 -5.68 -8.46 4.98
N LYS A 70 -6.79 -9.04 5.46
CA LYS A 70 -6.80 -10.43 5.99
C LYS A 70 -6.45 -11.46 4.91
N LYS A 71 -6.96 -11.30 3.69
CA LYS A 71 -6.60 -12.19 2.58
C LYS A 71 -5.15 -12.04 2.15
N ALA A 72 -4.64 -10.81 2.09
CA ALA A 72 -3.24 -10.54 1.78
C ALA A 72 -2.29 -11.12 2.83
N SER A 73 -2.63 -11.04 4.12
CA SER A 73 -1.83 -11.66 5.19
C SER A 73 -1.86 -13.19 5.14
N GLN A 74 -2.91 -13.77 4.54
CA GLN A 74 -3.01 -15.19 4.23
C GLN A 74 -2.31 -15.59 2.92
N GLY A 75 -1.56 -14.67 2.29
CA GLY A 75 -0.80 -14.91 1.07
C GLY A 75 -1.62 -14.93 -0.22
N GLU A 76 -2.86 -14.42 -0.19
CA GLU A 76 -3.70 -14.28 -1.39
C GLU A 76 -3.41 -12.98 -2.15
N LEU A 77 -3.39 -13.06 -3.48
CA LEU A 77 -3.17 -11.89 -4.33
C LEU A 77 -4.43 -11.02 -4.43
N MET A 78 -4.29 -9.73 -4.11
CA MET A 78 -5.41 -8.76 -4.15
C MET A 78 -5.60 -8.06 -5.50
N SER A 79 -4.70 -8.29 -6.46
CA SER A 79 -4.69 -7.64 -7.77
C SER A 79 -4.81 -8.65 -8.90
N ARG A 80 -4.85 -8.15 -10.14
CA ARG A 80 -4.65 -8.98 -11.32
C ARG A 80 -3.33 -9.78 -11.23
N PRO A 81 -3.28 -11.01 -11.77
CA PRO A 81 -2.07 -11.82 -11.81
C PRO A 81 -0.92 -11.06 -12.47
N PRO A 82 0.29 -11.07 -11.89
CA PRO A 82 1.46 -10.49 -12.54
C PRO A 82 1.81 -11.23 -13.83
N PHE A 83 2.56 -10.53 -14.70
CA PHE A 83 3.15 -11.12 -15.89
C PHE A 83 3.94 -12.39 -15.53
N GLY A 84 3.89 -13.44 -16.36
CA GLY A 84 4.52 -14.72 -16.03
C GLY A 84 3.72 -15.63 -15.08
N TYR A 85 2.56 -15.19 -14.57
CA TYR A 85 1.61 -16.03 -13.81
C TYR A 85 0.22 -16.07 -14.45
N LYS A 86 -0.51 -17.15 -14.18
CA LYS A 86 -1.96 -17.30 -14.43
C LYS A 86 -2.66 -17.56 -13.10
N PHE A 87 -3.95 -17.22 -13.02
CA PHE A 87 -4.77 -17.49 -11.84
C PHE A 87 -5.80 -18.56 -12.18
N ILE A 88 -5.60 -19.76 -11.63
CA ILE A 88 -6.45 -20.92 -11.88
C ILE A 88 -6.80 -21.55 -10.53
N GLY A 89 -8.09 -21.81 -10.30
CA GLY A 89 -8.54 -22.46 -9.06
C GLY A 89 -8.20 -21.70 -7.77
N GLY A 90 -8.16 -20.36 -7.83
CA GLY A 90 -7.85 -19.52 -6.66
C GLY A 90 -6.34 -19.41 -6.34
N LYS A 91 -5.46 -19.95 -7.18
CA LYS A 91 -4.01 -19.94 -6.97
C LYS A 91 -3.28 -19.30 -8.15
N LEU A 92 -2.16 -18.64 -7.85
CA LEU A 92 -1.21 -18.22 -8.88
C LEU A 92 -0.33 -19.40 -9.26
N ILE A 93 -0.30 -19.70 -10.55
CA ILE A 93 0.53 -20.72 -11.15
C ILE A 93 1.41 -20.10 -12.25
N PRO A 94 2.62 -20.61 -12.52
CA PRO A 94 3.44 -20.15 -13.63
C PRO A 94 2.68 -20.18 -14.97
N ALA A 95 2.74 -19.10 -15.73
CA ALA A 95 2.18 -19.00 -17.08
C ALA A 95 3.11 -19.65 -18.10
N GLN A 96 2.73 -19.68 -19.39
CA GLN A 96 3.62 -20.20 -20.46
C GLN A 96 4.89 -19.35 -20.62
N ASN A 97 4.78 -18.04 -20.40
CA ASN A 97 5.86 -17.08 -20.52
C ASN A 97 6.60 -16.84 -19.20
N PHE A 98 6.50 -17.74 -18.21
CA PHE A 98 7.12 -17.56 -16.90
C PHE A 98 8.66 -17.41 -16.98
N ARG A 99 9.30 -18.07 -17.96
CA ARG A 99 10.75 -18.02 -18.18
C ARG A 99 11.25 -16.61 -18.53
N GLU A 100 10.43 -15.83 -19.24
CA GLU A 100 10.76 -14.44 -19.60
C GLU A 100 11.01 -13.59 -18.34
N ILE A 101 10.45 -13.94 -17.19
CA ILE A 101 10.70 -13.21 -15.94
C ILE A 101 12.16 -13.32 -15.51
N GLU A 102 12.71 -14.53 -15.48
CA GLU A 102 14.11 -14.73 -15.10
C GLU A 102 15.04 -14.03 -16.09
N GLU A 103 14.77 -14.19 -17.39
CA GLU A 103 15.51 -13.52 -18.47
C GLU A 103 15.50 -11.98 -18.33
N ILE A 104 14.34 -11.38 -18.04
CA ILE A 104 14.22 -9.93 -17.80
C ILE A 104 15.11 -9.48 -16.64
N PHE A 105 15.11 -10.23 -15.53
CA PHE A 105 15.88 -9.89 -14.33
C PHE A 105 17.38 -10.05 -14.56
N GLU A 106 17.80 -11.15 -15.14
CA GLU A 106 19.20 -11.41 -15.47
C GLU A 106 19.74 -10.41 -16.48
N GLU A 107 18.96 -10.12 -17.53
CA GLU A 107 19.38 -9.18 -18.56
C GLU A 107 19.46 -7.75 -18.02
N PHE A 108 18.50 -7.35 -17.18
CA PHE A 108 18.57 -6.07 -16.48
C PHE A 108 19.80 -6.00 -15.56
N LEU A 109 20.18 -7.09 -14.89
CA LEU A 109 21.31 -7.10 -13.96
C LEU A 109 22.65 -7.07 -14.69
N THR A 110 22.83 -7.95 -15.68
CA THR A 110 24.12 -8.20 -16.37
C THR A 110 24.44 -7.17 -17.44
N ARG A 111 23.45 -6.71 -18.21
CA ARG A 111 23.69 -5.81 -19.33
C ARG A 111 23.64 -4.34 -18.90
N THR A 112 24.47 -3.53 -19.55
CA THR A 112 24.37 -2.06 -19.50
C THR A 112 23.38 -1.62 -20.57
N ILE A 113 22.08 -1.66 -20.26
CA ILE A 113 21.03 -1.30 -21.21
C ILE A 113 19.99 -0.35 -20.60
N SER A 114 19.45 0.55 -21.41
CA SER A 114 18.35 1.42 -21.01
C SER A 114 17.05 0.63 -20.82
N LEU A 115 16.20 1.08 -19.89
CA LEU A 115 14.88 0.49 -19.68
C LEU A 115 14.03 0.47 -20.94
N THR A 116 14.14 1.50 -21.78
CA THR A 116 13.39 1.58 -23.05
C THR A 116 13.78 0.45 -24.01
N LYS A 117 15.08 0.18 -24.14
CA LYS A 117 15.57 -0.88 -25.04
C LYS A 117 15.32 -2.27 -24.46
N LEU A 118 15.40 -2.43 -23.14
CA LEU A 118 15.01 -3.68 -22.48
C LEU A 118 13.51 -3.95 -22.65
N ALA A 119 12.65 -2.95 -22.39
CA ALA A 119 11.21 -3.07 -22.52
C ALA A 119 10.80 -3.41 -23.96
N LYS A 120 11.40 -2.76 -24.95
CA LYS A 120 11.13 -3.04 -26.37
C LYS A 120 11.46 -4.48 -26.77
N ARG A 121 12.53 -5.07 -26.23
CA ARG A 121 12.93 -6.45 -26.56
C ARG A 121 11.97 -7.50 -26.01
N HIS A 122 11.37 -7.22 -24.85
CA HIS A 122 10.38 -8.08 -24.22
C HIS A 122 8.94 -7.70 -24.58
N ASN A 123 8.73 -6.83 -25.58
CA ASN A 123 7.41 -6.30 -25.96
C ASN A 123 6.60 -5.71 -24.80
N LEU A 124 7.29 -5.07 -23.86
CA LEU A 124 6.71 -4.42 -22.69
C LEU A 124 6.74 -2.89 -22.84
N SER A 125 5.82 -2.22 -22.14
CA SER A 125 5.99 -0.79 -21.87
C SER A 125 7.07 -0.59 -20.80
N VAL A 126 7.75 0.57 -20.81
CA VAL A 126 8.74 0.92 -19.77
C VAL A 126 8.14 0.86 -18.36
N ASN A 127 6.90 1.32 -18.21
CA ASN A 127 6.19 1.24 -16.93
C ASN A 127 5.84 -0.20 -16.54
N GLY A 128 5.48 -1.06 -17.51
CA GLY A 128 5.28 -2.49 -17.28
C GLY A 128 6.54 -3.18 -16.79
N LEU A 129 7.68 -2.93 -17.47
CA LEU A 129 8.98 -3.42 -17.06
C LEU A 129 9.36 -2.97 -15.64
N LYS A 130 9.20 -1.69 -15.32
CA LYS A 130 9.44 -1.18 -13.96
C LYS A 130 8.59 -1.88 -12.90
N LYS A 131 7.32 -2.14 -13.20
CA LYS A 131 6.42 -2.88 -12.30
C LYS A 131 6.90 -4.32 -12.13
N ILE A 132 7.38 -4.97 -13.18
CA ILE A 132 7.93 -6.33 -13.13
C ILE A 132 9.16 -6.36 -12.22
N LEU A 133 10.15 -5.51 -12.47
CA LEU A 133 11.42 -5.50 -11.74
C LEU A 133 11.28 -5.22 -10.24
N ARG A 134 10.14 -4.69 -9.76
CA ARG A 134 9.90 -4.38 -8.34
C ARG A 134 8.87 -5.28 -7.66
N ASN A 135 8.28 -6.23 -8.38
CA ASN A 135 7.18 -7.00 -7.84
C ASN A 135 7.67 -8.16 -6.97
N PHE A 136 7.39 -8.08 -5.67
CA PHE A 136 7.69 -9.11 -4.68
C PHE A 136 7.01 -10.46 -4.96
N THR A 137 5.99 -10.50 -5.82
CA THR A 137 5.33 -11.75 -6.24
C THR A 137 6.30 -12.71 -6.93
N TYR A 138 7.36 -12.22 -7.58
CA TYR A 138 8.33 -13.11 -8.24
C TYR A 138 9.23 -13.87 -7.27
N ILE A 139 9.35 -13.41 -6.02
CA ILE A 139 10.08 -14.10 -4.95
C ILE A 139 9.14 -14.82 -3.96
N GLY A 140 7.90 -15.11 -4.38
CA GLY A 140 6.94 -15.84 -3.54
C GLY A 140 6.23 -14.99 -2.49
N LYS A 141 6.27 -13.65 -2.57
CA LYS A 141 5.67 -12.75 -1.56
C LYS A 141 4.53 -11.92 -2.12
N VAL A 142 3.60 -11.50 -1.27
CA VAL A 142 2.49 -10.62 -1.65
C VAL A 142 2.64 -9.27 -0.97
N LYS A 143 2.64 -8.18 -1.76
CA LYS A 143 2.66 -6.81 -1.24
C LYS A 143 1.27 -6.19 -1.34
N PHE A 144 0.71 -5.76 -0.21
CA PHE A 144 -0.57 -5.05 -0.16
C PHE A 144 -0.57 -3.99 0.93
N ASN A 145 -1.09 -2.79 0.65
CA ASN A 145 -1.16 -1.67 1.60
C ASN A 145 0.19 -1.42 2.33
N ASN A 146 1.29 -1.41 1.58
CA ASN A 146 2.68 -1.27 2.07
C ASN A 146 3.17 -2.36 3.03
N GLN A 147 2.41 -3.43 3.24
CA GLN A 147 2.84 -4.62 3.97
C GLN A 147 3.24 -5.71 2.99
N ILE A 148 4.24 -6.51 3.39
CA ILE A 148 4.73 -7.65 2.62
C ILE A 148 4.45 -8.90 3.44
N HIS A 149 3.79 -9.87 2.83
CA HIS A 149 3.44 -11.15 3.44
C HIS A 149 3.98 -12.30 2.59
N GLU A 150 4.15 -13.46 3.21
CA GLU A 150 4.52 -14.67 2.47
C GLU A 150 3.34 -15.14 1.62
N GLY A 151 3.60 -15.40 0.34
CA GLY A 151 2.62 -15.89 -0.62
C GLY A 151 2.55 -17.42 -0.62
N LYS A 152 1.46 -17.95 -1.17
CA LYS A 152 1.25 -19.41 -1.31
C LYS A 152 1.68 -19.95 -2.67
N HIS A 153 2.19 -19.10 -3.55
CA HIS A 153 2.54 -19.43 -4.92
C HIS A 153 4.03 -19.69 -5.07
N GLN A 154 4.39 -20.44 -6.11
CA GLN A 154 5.78 -20.73 -6.46
C GLN A 154 6.49 -19.44 -6.88
N ALA A 155 7.66 -19.17 -6.30
CA ALA A 155 8.54 -18.09 -6.76
C ALA A 155 9.12 -18.42 -8.16
N LEU A 156 9.21 -17.41 -9.03
CA LEU A 156 9.81 -17.54 -10.36
C LEU A 156 11.31 -17.21 -10.37
N ILE A 157 11.79 -16.46 -9.38
CA ILE A 157 13.20 -16.08 -9.25
C ILE A 157 13.67 -16.19 -7.79
N SER A 158 14.97 -16.29 -7.60
CA SER A 158 15.58 -16.27 -6.25
C SER A 158 15.49 -14.88 -5.60
N SER A 159 15.40 -14.87 -4.27
CA SER A 159 15.50 -13.62 -3.49
C SER A 159 16.82 -12.90 -3.73
N THR A 160 17.92 -13.64 -3.94
CA THR A 160 19.24 -13.11 -4.28
C THR A 160 19.23 -12.31 -5.57
N LEU A 161 18.72 -12.88 -6.68
CA LEU A 161 18.62 -12.19 -7.97
C LEU A 161 17.75 -10.92 -7.86
N PHE A 162 16.61 -11.03 -7.18
CA PHE A 162 15.72 -9.90 -6.95
C PHE A 162 16.40 -8.76 -6.19
N ASN A 163 17.12 -9.09 -5.12
CA ASN A 163 17.83 -8.10 -4.28
C ASN A 163 18.94 -7.40 -5.05
N HIS A 164 19.72 -8.12 -5.87
CA HIS A 164 20.72 -7.50 -6.74
C HIS A 164 20.08 -6.52 -7.75
N VAL A 165 18.92 -6.88 -8.30
CA VAL A 165 18.15 -6.00 -9.18
C VAL A 165 17.64 -4.76 -8.43
N GLN A 166 17.13 -4.90 -7.19
CA GLN A 166 16.71 -3.75 -6.38
C GLN A 166 17.87 -2.78 -6.12
N ASN A 167 19.03 -3.32 -5.75
CA ASN A 167 20.25 -2.51 -5.53
C ASN A 167 20.66 -1.75 -6.81
N LYS A 168 20.56 -2.39 -7.98
CA LYS A 168 20.85 -1.72 -9.27
C LYS A 168 19.82 -0.63 -9.58
N LEU A 169 18.52 -0.87 -9.34
CA LEU A 169 17.47 0.14 -9.52
C LEU A 169 17.69 1.37 -8.64
N GLU A 170 18.09 1.15 -7.37
CA GLU A 170 18.37 2.21 -6.41
C GLU A 170 19.58 3.05 -6.83
N ARG A 171 20.69 2.41 -7.21
CA ARG A 171 21.89 3.10 -7.74
C ARG A 171 21.57 3.97 -8.95
N LEU A 172 20.72 3.49 -9.85
CA LEU A 172 20.28 4.21 -11.03
C LEU A 172 19.18 5.26 -10.75
N ARG A 173 18.73 5.40 -9.49
CA ARG A 173 17.66 6.31 -9.06
C ARG A 173 16.37 6.17 -9.88
N ILE A 174 16.09 4.95 -10.35
CA ILE A 174 14.90 4.67 -11.13
C ILE A 174 13.71 4.65 -10.17
N LYS A 175 12.85 5.66 -10.25
CA LYS A 175 11.54 5.75 -9.56
C LYS A 175 10.43 5.02 -10.28
#